data_AF-A0A9D8WRZ3-F1
#
_entry.id   AF-A0A9D8WRZ3-F1
#
_cell.length_a   1.000
_cell.length_b   1.000
_cell.length_c   1.000
_cell.angle_alpha   90.00
_cell.angle_beta   90.00
_cell.angle_gamma   90.00
#
_symmetry.space_group_name_H-M   'P 1'
#
loop_
_entity.id
_entity.type
_entity.pdbx_description
1 polymer ?
#
loop_
_entity_poly.entity_id
_entity_poly.type
_entity_poly.pdbx_seq_one_letter_code
_entity_poly.pdbx_strand_id
1 'polypeptide(L)'
;MSKKTDNIYKSIETISQLSQKLDEYNKGLTTQGIQNRELEDICFGLNQEVKNLTFWFSSLYSYNGKSTSYAKKTASRENGKKGGRPPKEVTLRKRRIAELTETIIPDLQHKIKFTDDIDEEAKLKKELRRVKAELKKLGRCGDSPKN
;
A
#
# COMPACT_ATOMS: atom_id res chain seq x y z
N MET A 1 15.84 -13.56 5.34
CA MET A 1 15.84 -12.12 5.66
C MET A 1 16.04 -11.32 4.38
N SER A 2 15.78 -10.00 4.39
CA SER A 2 16.04 -9.16 3.20
C SER A 2 17.54 -8.95 3.03
N LYS A 3 18.05 -8.94 1.79
CA LYS A 3 19.47 -8.67 1.48
C LYS A 3 20.00 -7.39 2.14
N LYS A 4 19.14 -6.37 2.31
CA LYS A 4 19.49 -5.13 3.03
C LYS A 4 19.67 -5.35 4.53
N THR A 5 18.81 -6.16 5.14
CA THR A 5 18.88 -6.53 6.56
C THR A 5 20.13 -7.37 6.82
N ASP A 6 20.48 -8.29 5.93
CA ASP A 6 21.70 -9.11 6.05
C ASP A 6 22.96 -8.24 6.00
N ASN A 7 22.99 -7.22 5.13
CA ASN A 7 24.12 -6.29 5.06
C ASN A 7 24.27 -5.42 6.31
N ILE A 8 23.15 -5.03 6.95
CA ILE A 8 23.18 -4.30 8.22
C ILE A 8 23.79 -5.17 9.32
N TYR A 9 23.36 -6.45 9.42
CA TYR A 9 23.93 -7.37 10.40
C TYR A 9 25.43 -7.58 10.19
N LYS A 10 25.89 -7.71 8.94
CA LYS A 10 27.33 -7.79 8.63
C LYS A 10 28.10 -6.54 9.08
N SER A 11 27.59 -5.34 8.82
CA SER A 11 28.24 -4.10 9.29
C SER A 11 28.29 -4.00 10.81
N ILE A 12 27.22 -4.44 11.52
CA ILE A 12 27.21 -4.49 12.99
C ILE A 12 28.24 -5.49 13.52
N GLU A 13 28.36 -6.66 12.89
CA GLU A 13 29.34 -7.68 13.24
C GLU A 13 30.77 -7.17 13.07
N THR A 14 31.08 -6.53 11.94
CA THR A 14 32.40 -5.90 11.71
C THR A 14 32.69 -4.81 12.74
N ILE A 15 31.72 -3.95 13.07
CA ILE A 15 31.89 -2.93 14.12
C ILE A 15 32.21 -3.58 15.46
N SER A 16 31.48 -4.64 15.82
CA SER A 16 31.70 -5.34 17.09
C SER A 16 33.10 -5.93 17.19
N GLN A 17 33.61 -6.53 16.11
CA GLN A 17 34.98 -7.04 16.02
C GLN A 17 36.04 -5.93 16.14
N LEU A 18 35.81 -4.79 15.47
CA LEU A 18 36.73 -3.64 15.54
C LEU A 18 36.73 -2.99 16.92
N SER A 19 35.57 -2.87 17.57
CA SER A 19 35.46 -2.38 18.95
C SER A 19 36.17 -3.32 19.94
N GLN A 20 36.04 -4.64 19.77
CA GLN A 20 36.76 -5.59 20.61
C GLN A 20 38.28 -5.46 20.45
N LYS A 21 38.78 -5.33 19.22
CA LYS A 21 40.21 -5.07 18.97
C LYS A 21 40.69 -3.76 19.61
N LEU A 22 39.86 -2.72 19.57
CA LEU A 22 40.16 -1.45 20.24
C LEU A 22 40.26 -1.61 21.76
N ASP A 23 39.37 -2.39 22.38
CA ASP A 23 39.40 -2.68 23.82
C ASP A 23 40.63 -3.51 24.21
N GLU A 24 41.01 -4.50 23.39
CA GLU A 24 42.22 -5.30 23.57
C GLU A 24 43.48 -4.43 23.46
N TYR A 25 43.54 -3.55 22.46
CA TYR A 25 44.62 -2.58 22.29
C TYR A 25 44.71 -1.59 23.48
N ASN A 26 43.58 -1.06 23.94
CA ASN A 26 43.53 -0.18 25.13
C ASN A 26 43.99 -0.88 26.42
N LYS A 27 43.76 -2.18 26.57
CA LYS A 27 44.28 -2.97 27.70
C LYS A 27 45.81 -3.16 27.62
N GLY A 28 46.37 -3.32 26.42
CA GLY A 28 47.81 -3.48 26.15
C GLY A 28 48.64 -2.19 26.17
N LEU A 29 48.00 -1.03 25.99
CA LEU A 29 48.62 0.31 25.99
C LEU A 29 49.25 0.74 27.33
N THR A 30 49.02 0.00 28.41
CA THR A 30 49.61 0.29 29.73
C THR A 30 51.12 0.03 29.81
N THR A 31 51.73 -0.61 28.81
CA THR A 31 53.13 -1.05 28.91
C THR A 31 54.08 -0.60 27.80
N GLN A 32 53.60 -0.18 26.63
CA GLN A 32 54.50 0.25 25.56
C GLN A 32 53.91 1.46 24.81
N GLY A 33 54.63 2.57 24.90
CA GLY A 33 54.35 3.75 24.10
C GLY A 33 54.51 3.44 22.61
N ILE A 34 53.53 3.92 21.84
CA ILE A 34 53.49 4.04 20.38
C ILE A 34 53.27 2.74 19.61
N GLN A 35 52.01 2.50 19.18
CA GLN A 35 51.69 2.08 17.80
C GLN A 35 50.40 2.76 17.30
N ASN A 36 50.50 4.05 16.93
CA ASN A 36 49.40 4.88 16.45
C ASN A 36 48.66 4.32 15.22
N ARG A 37 49.35 3.57 14.36
CA ARG A 37 48.86 3.15 13.04
C ARG A 37 47.75 2.10 13.11
N GLU A 38 47.84 1.14 14.02
CA GLU A 38 46.80 0.11 14.17
C GLU A 38 45.52 0.72 14.74
N LEU A 39 45.64 1.70 15.63
CA LEU A 39 44.51 2.46 16.15
C LEU A 39 43.88 3.36 15.07
N GLU A 40 44.68 3.97 14.19
CA GLU A 40 44.19 4.70 13.01
C GLU A 40 43.41 3.77 12.06
N ASP A 41 43.90 2.55 11.82
CA ASP A 41 43.25 1.56 10.96
C ASP A 41 41.91 1.07 11.57
N ILE A 42 41.87 0.83 12.89
CA ILE A 42 40.64 0.46 13.60
C ILE A 42 39.63 1.62 13.56
N CYS A 43 40.06 2.84 13.84
CA CYS A 43 39.22 4.03 13.77
C CYS A 43 38.69 4.28 12.34
N PHE A 44 39.51 4.05 11.32
CA PHE A 44 39.10 4.14 9.92
C PHE A 44 38.02 3.08 9.60
N GLY A 45 38.24 1.82 10.00
CA GLY A 45 37.28 0.74 9.82
C GLY A 45 35.93 1.01 10.49
N LEU A 46 35.94 1.50 11.74
CA LEU A 46 34.73 1.87 12.47
C LEU A 46 33.97 2.99 11.75
N ASN A 47 34.67 4.04 11.32
CA ASN A 47 34.07 5.14 10.56
C ASN A 47 33.47 4.68 9.24
N GLN A 48 34.11 3.74 8.54
CA GLN A 48 33.60 3.20 7.29
C GLN A 48 32.31 2.40 7.51
N GLU A 49 32.26 1.55 8.55
CA GLU A 49 31.05 0.77 8.83
C GLU A 49 29.90 1.62 9.38
N VAL A 50 30.18 2.67 10.15
CA VAL A 50 29.16 3.65 10.56
C VAL A 50 28.55 4.35 9.34
N LYS A 51 29.37 4.72 8.34
CA LYS A 51 28.87 5.26 7.07
C LYS A 51 28.03 4.24 6.30
N ASN A 52 28.46 2.98 6.26
CA ASN A 52 27.70 1.89 5.63
C ASN A 52 26.33 1.71 6.30
N LEU A 53 26.28 1.64 7.63
CA LEU A 53 25.01 1.55 8.38
C LEU A 53 24.12 2.76 8.11
N THR A 54 24.67 3.97 8.15
CA THR A 54 23.93 5.21 7.86
C THR A 54 23.31 5.16 6.45
N PHE A 55 24.07 4.68 5.45
CA PHE A 55 23.56 4.47 4.10
C PHE A 55 22.43 3.44 4.08
N TRP A 56 22.59 2.29 4.73
CA TRP A 56 21.58 1.23 4.73
C TRP A 56 20.30 1.65 5.45
N PHE A 57 20.40 2.33 6.60
CA PHE A 57 19.25 2.92 7.28
C PHE A 57 18.55 3.94 6.38
N SER A 58 19.28 4.86 5.74
CA SER A 58 18.71 5.83 4.78
C SER A 58 18.04 5.13 3.59
N SER A 59 18.60 4.03 3.11
CA SER A 59 18.04 3.18 2.05
C SER A 59 16.79 2.41 2.49
N LEU A 60 16.63 2.12 3.79
CA LEU A 60 15.42 1.52 4.36
C LEU A 60 14.34 2.58 4.59
N TYR A 61 14.68 3.75 5.13
CA TYR A 61 13.74 4.86 5.37
C TYR A 61 13.20 5.45 4.07
N SER A 62 14.05 5.62 3.04
CA SER A 62 13.61 6.01 1.70
C SER A 62 12.67 4.98 1.06
N TYR A 63 12.81 3.70 1.41
CA TYR A 63 11.91 2.62 0.97
C TYR A 63 10.60 2.59 1.76
N ASN A 64 10.61 2.94 3.04
CA ASN A 64 9.40 3.00 3.88
C ASN A 64 8.43 4.12 3.46
N GLY A 65 8.92 5.21 2.87
CA GLY A 65 8.09 6.25 2.24
C GLY A 65 7.39 5.80 0.95
N LYS A 66 7.89 4.75 0.29
CA LYS A 66 7.36 4.20 -0.97
C LYS A 66 7.01 2.71 -0.82
N SER A 67 6.43 2.30 0.32
CA SER A 67 5.99 0.91 0.51
C SER A 67 5.14 0.44 -0.69
N THR A 68 5.76 -0.37 -1.53
CA THR A 68 5.20 -0.99 -2.74
C THR A 68 4.72 -2.41 -2.44
N SER A 69 4.52 -2.75 -1.15
CA SER A 69 4.04 -4.08 -0.76
C SER A 69 2.75 -4.37 -1.50
N TYR A 70 2.61 -5.61 -1.98
CA TYR A 70 1.43 -6.03 -2.73
C TYR A 70 0.18 -5.69 -1.93
N ALA A 71 0.14 -6.07 -0.65
CA ALA A 71 -0.94 -5.75 0.30
C ALA A 71 -1.30 -4.25 0.36
N LYS A 72 -0.32 -3.34 0.42
CA LYS A 72 -0.59 -1.90 0.43
C LYS A 72 -1.09 -1.39 -0.93
N LYS A 73 -0.63 -1.98 -2.04
CA LYS A 73 -1.14 -1.71 -3.39
C LYS A 73 -2.56 -2.25 -3.59
N THR A 74 -2.89 -3.45 -3.08
CA THR A 74 -4.25 -4.02 -3.13
C THR A 74 -5.19 -3.20 -2.27
N ALA A 75 -4.85 -2.94 -1.01
CA ALA A 75 -5.65 -2.08 -0.13
C ALA A 75 -5.81 -0.66 -0.68
N SER A 76 -4.77 -0.10 -1.30
CA SER A 76 -4.85 1.22 -1.96
C SER A 76 -5.71 1.21 -3.23
N ARG A 77 -5.79 0.09 -3.95
CA ARG A 77 -6.65 -0.09 -5.13
C ARG A 77 -8.10 -0.33 -4.74
N GLU A 78 -8.32 -1.04 -3.64
CA GLU A 78 -9.65 -1.34 -3.11
C GLU A 78 -10.27 -0.13 -2.41
N ASN A 79 -9.50 0.57 -1.56
CA ASN A 79 -9.99 1.67 -0.73
C ASN A 79 -9.78 3.07 -1.31
N GLY A 80 -9.11 3.17 -2.47
CA GLY A 80 -8.72 4.45 -3.08
C GLY A 80 -7.53 5.10 -2.35
N LYS A 81 -6.55 5.61 -3.10
CA LYS A 81 -5.45 6.42 -2.51
C LYS A 81 -6.02 7.69 -1.87
N LYS A 82 -5.34 8.21 -0.83
CA LYS A 82 -5.31 9.65 -0.51
C LYS A 82 -4.99 10.40 -1.82
N GLY A 83 -6.00 10.89 -2.56
CA GLY A 83 -5.80 11.43 -3.91
C GLY A 83 -6.91 11.22 -4.94
N GLY A 84 -8.11 10.75 -4.56
CA GLY A 84 -9.33 11.16 -5.29
C GLY A 84 -10.03 10.13 -6.19
N ARG A 85 -9.56 8.88 -6.32
CA ARG A 85 -10.38 7.83 -6.98
C ARG A 85 -11.27 7.15 -5.94
N PRO A 86 -12.62 7.16 -6.10
CA PRO A 86 -13.51 6.45 -5.19
C PRO A 86 -13.17 4.95 -5.12
N PRO A 87 -13.48 4.28 -4.00
CA PRO A 87 -13.33 2.82 -3.87
C PRO A 87 -13.95 2.07 -5.05
N LYS A 88 -13.35 0.93 -5.44
CA LYS A 88 -13.81 0.16 -6.61
C LYS A 88 -15.31 -0.18 -6.53
N GLU A 89 -15.77 -0.55 -5.34
CA GLU A 89 -17.20 -0.81 -5.08
C GLU A 89 -18.08 0.40 -5.35
N VAL A 90 -17.64 1.60 -4.96
CA VAL A 90 -18.35 2.86 -5.25
C VAL A 90 -18.40 3.11 -6.74
N THR A 91 -17.30 2.88 -7.47
CA THR A 91 -17.28 3.04 -8.93
C THR A 91 -18.19 2.04 -9.64
N LEU A 92 -18.23 0.78 -9.20
CA LEU A 92 -19.10 -0.25 -9.76
C LEU A 92 -20.57 0.05 -9.47
N ARG A 93 -20.90 0.49 -8.24
CA ARG A 93 -22.25 0.92 -7.87
C ARG A 93 -22.71 2.10 -8.72
N LYS A 94 -21.88 3.14 -8.88
CA LYS A 94 -22.21 4.30 -9.74
C LYS A 94 -22.45 3.88 -11.18
N ARG A 95 -21.62 2.99 -11.72
CA ARG A 95 -21.80 2.46 -13.09
C ARG A 95 -23.11 1.70 -13.23
N ARG A 96 -23.45 0.84 -12.27
CA ARG A 96 -24.71 0.08 -12.28
C ARG A 96 -25.93 1.00 -12.15
N ILE A 97 -25.85 2.05 -11.33
CA ILE A 97 -26.90 3.06 -11.24
C ILE A 97 -27.12 3.73 -12.60
N ALA A 98 -26.04 4.19 -13.25
CA ALA A 98 -26.12 4.83 -14.57
C ALA A 98 -26.71 3.88 -15.63
N GLU A 99 -26.26 2.63 -15.68
CA GLU A 99 -26.80 1.60 -16.57
C GLU A 99 -28.31 1.37 -16.33
N LEU A 100 -28.75 1.28 -15.08
CA LEU A 100 -30.16 1.11 -14.76
C LEU A 100 -30.99 2.34 -15.17
N THR A 101 -30.48 3.56 -14.95
CA THR A 101 -31.23 4.81 -15.19
C THR A 101 -31.24 5.25 -16.65
N GLU A 102 -30.13 5.09 -17.36
CA GLU A 102 -29.93 5.67 -18.70
C GLU A 102 -30.27 4.69 -19.82
N THR A 103 -30.19 3.37 -19.58
CA THR A 103 -30.43 2.34 -20.61
C THR A 103 -31.57 1.40 -20.23
N ILE A 104 -31.44 0.65 -19.14
CA ILE A 104 -32.36 -0.47 -18.86
C ILE A 104 -33.80 0.00 -18.58
N ILE A 105 -34.00 1.03 -17.74
CA ILE A 105 -35.34 1.54 -17.42
C ILE A 105 -36.01 2.17 -18.66
N PRO A 106 -35.35 3.08 -19.41
CA PRO A 106 -35.91 3.62 -20.65
C PRO A 106 -36.29 2.55 -21.67
N ASP A 107 -35.43 1.54 -21.88
CA ASP A 107 -35.69 0.44 -22.82
C ASP A 107 -36.92 -0.38 -22.42
N LEU A 108 -37.06 -0.71 -21.13
CA LEU A 108 -38.24 -1.42 -20.64
C LEU A 108 -39.51 -0.58 -20.75
N GLN A 109 -39.44 0.73 -20.48
CA GLN A 109 -40.58 1.64 -20.66
C GLN A 109 -40.98 1.76 -22.14
N HIS A 110 -40.00 1.81 -23.05
CA HIS A 110 -40.25 1.79 -24.48
C HIS A 110 -40.94 0.49 -24.89
N LYS A 111 -40.40 -0.68 -24.50
CA LYS A 111 -41.00 -1.98 -24.82
C LYS A 111 -42.44 -2.11 -24.30
N ILE A 112 -42.74 -1.61 -23.10
CA ILE A 112 -44.11 -1.60 -22.56
C ILE A 112 -45.04 -0.70 -23.39
N LYS A 113 -44.56 0.43 -23.90
CA LYS A 113 -45.37 1.36 -24.68
C LYS A 113 -45.76 0.81 -26.05
N PHE A 114 -44.96 -0.10 -26.61
CA PHE A 114 -45.10 -0.61 -27.97
C PHE A 114 -45.38 -2.12 -28.03
N THR A 115 -45.75 -2.74 -26.91
CA THR A 115 -46.19 -4.14 -26.88
C THR A 115 -47.71 -4.21 -26.97
N ASP A 116 -48.21 -5.02 -27.89
CA ASP A 116 -49.66 -5.25 -28.06
C ASP A 116 -50.11 -6.56 -27.38
N ASP A 117 -49.16 -7.37 -26.92
CA ASP A 117 -49.40 -8.61 -26.17
C ASP A 117 -49.52 -8.31 -24.66
N ILE A 118 -50.68 -8.63 -24.08
CA ILE A 118 -51.04 -8.40 -22.68
C ILE A 118 -50.15 -9.22 -21.73
N ASP A 119 -49.82 -10.45 -22.10
CA ASP A 119 -48.99 -11.34 -21.26
C ASP A 119 -47.53 -10.89 -21.27
N GLU A 120 -47.02 -10.43 -22.41
CA GLU A 120 -45.69 -9.81 -22.50
C GLU A 120 -45.63 -8.46 -21.79
N GLU A 121 -46.68 -7.64 -21.89
CA GLU A 121 -46.76 -6.38 -21.14
C GLU A 121 -46.69 -6.61 -19.61
N ALA A 122 -47.39 -7.64 -19.12
CA ALA A 122 -47.36 -8.02 -17.71
C ALA A 122 -45.97 -8.48 -17.25
N LYS A 123 -45.24 -9.23 -18.09
CA LYS A 123 -43.85 -9.64 -17.82
C LYS A 123 -42.92 -8.44 -17.77
N LEU A 124 -42.99 -7.53 -18.73
CA LEU A 124 -42.17 -6.33 -18.80
C LEU A 124 -42.43 -5.38 -17.62
N LYS A 125 -43.70 -5.20 -17.22
CA LYS A 125 -44.06 -4.42 -16.01
C LYS A 125 -43.48 -5.03 -14.73
N LYS A 126 -43.46 -6.36 -14.62
CA LYS A 126 -42.86 -7.07 -13.48
C LYS A 126 -41.34 -6.89 -13.44
N GLU A 127 -40.68 -6.95 -14.58
CA GLU A 127 -39.24 -6.71 -14.72
C GLU A 127 -38.90 -5.25 -14.37
N LEU A 128 -39.65 -4.29 -14.90
CA LEU A 128 -39.48 -2.86 -14.58
C LEU A 128 -39.58 -2.58 -13.07
N ARG A 129 -40.51 -3.24 -12.37
CA ARG A 129 -40.63 -3.12 -10.90
C ARG A 129 -39.41 -3.67 -10.17
N ARG A 130 -38.83 -4.79 -10.64
CA ARG A 130 -37.60 -5.37 -10.07
C ARG A 130 -36.40 -4.45 -10.25
N VAL A 131 -36.21 -3.94 -11.47
CA VAL A 131 -35.11 -3.03 -11.84
C VAL A 131 -35.21 -1.72 -11.04
N LYS A 132 -36.41 -1.15 -10.87
CA LYS A 132 -36.63 0.03 -10.01
C LYS A 132 -36.35 -0.25 -8.52
N ALA A 133 -36.66 -1.45 -8.04
CA ALA A 133 -36.33 -1.85 -6.66
C ALA A 133 -34.82 -2.02 -6.45
N GLU A 134 -34.10 -2.56 -7.44
CA GLU A 134 -32.64 -2.64 -7.44
C GLU A 134 -32.01 -1.24 -7.39
N LEU A 135 -32.46 -0.32 -8.25
CA LEU A 135 -32.00 1.08 -8.26
C LEU A 135 -32.22 1.75 -6.90
N LYS A 136 -33.38 1.55 -6.27
CA LYS A 136 -33.69 2.11 -4.94
C LYS A 136 -32.78 1.54 -3.85
N LYS A 137 -32.41 0.26 -3.92
CA LYS A 137 -31.45 -0.37 -2.99
C LYS A 137 -30.04 0.21 -3.18
N LEU A 138 -29.61 0.39 -4.42
CA LEU A 138 -28.30 0.95 -4.74
C LEU A 138 -28.18 2.44 -4.34
N GLY A 139 -29.26 3.22 -4.49
CA GLY A 139 -29.29 4.64 -4.11
C GLY A 139 -29.27 4.91 -2.59
N ARG A 140 -29.90 4.05 -1.77
CA ARG A 140 -29.98 4.24 -0.30
C ARG A 140 -28.68 3.95 0.46
N CYS A 141 -27.70 3.31 -0.18
CA CYS A 141 -26.41 2.98 0.44
C CYS A 141 -25.36 4.10 0.33
N GLY A 142 -25.70 5.28 -0.21
CA GLY A 142 -24.78 6.41 -0.41
C GLY A 142 -24.89 7.54 0.62
N ASP A 143 -26.00 7.63 1.36
CA ASP A 143 -26.23 8.68 2.36
C ASP A 143 -25.97 8.14 3.76
N SER A 144 -24.69 8.00 4.11
CA SER A 144 -24.33 8.03 5.53
C SER A 144 -24.66 9.45 6.06
N PRO A 145 -25.34 9.59 7.21
CA PRO A 145 -25.54 10.90 7.82
C PRO A 145 -24.16 11.51 8.08
N LYS A 146 -23.91 12.71 7.54
CA LYS A 146 -22.83 13.54 8.04
C LYS A 146 -23.26 14.02 9.42
N ASN A 147 -22.69 13.42 10.46
CA ASN A 147 -22.69 14.00 11.80
C ASN A 147 -22.00 15.36 11.78
#